data_AF-A0A517XVZ4-F1
#
_entry.id   AF-A0A517XVZ4-F1
#
_cell.length_a   1.000
_cell.length_b   1.000
_cell.length_c   1.000
_cell.angle_alpha   90.00
_cell.angle_beta   90.00
_cell.angle_gamma   90.00
#
_symmetry.space_group_name_H-M   'P 1'
#
loop_
_entity.id
_entity.type
_entity.pdbx_description
1 polymer ?
#
loop_
_entity_poly.entity_id
_entity_poly.type
_entity_poly.pdbx_seq_one_letter_code
_entity_poly.pdbx_strand_id
1 'polypeptide(L)'
;MPRLWAVLVVAGAAVVGTGRADEPAPAVDIPAEQLAKARLLVRQLGSPSYQAREEASAELAKLGRAARPALLEAVAGSPDYEVRARAARLLPRAEAADLQLRIDAFVADADGKKTHDLPGWDQFREQVGNDRPSRALFAELMKAPENREVLTAVAGSKREGGIAVGNRRLAVYLAEQPNAFGRVGFGPIPQPKQPTLADIATVLFGETVIPSADIPRAGPFTFINGAMLAQKPQSLQVATNPTGHAHGEAYKKLLLRWVDTRSSPEDLSQLVNTYPNLSQVRDMTPILRRAATADGVQGMSRGQSLTFLVQRNKKAEHPFLKAQLKNETLVGAVYLGQNPNGQPIQANCQLRDVALALLIAETGQNLHEYGFQTAPGANLNPVQNPYPTYAFMADEDRDRAQRKWAEWEAKHPIPAYDPGPPAKK
;
A
#
# COMPACT_ATOMS: atom_id res chain seq x y z
N MET A 1 28.20 43.89 -7.76
CA MET A 1 27.56 44.26 -6.48
C MET A 1 27.20 42.98 -5.74
N PRO A 2 27.85 42.65 -4.60
CA PRO A 2 27.65 41.39 -3.90
C PRO A 2 26.43 41.49 -2.97
N ARG A 3 25.55 40.49 -3.01
CA ARG A 3 24.40 40.39 -2.11
C ARG A 3 24.82 39.68 -0.82
N LEU A 4 24.94 40.48 0.23
CA LEU A 4 25.16 40.07 1.62
C LEU A 4 24.03 39.15 2.10
N TRP A 5 24.41 37.99 2.64
CA TRP A 5 23.54 37.15 3.45
C TRP A 5 23.45 37.76 4.86
N ALA A 6 22.25 38.18 5.27
CA ALA A 6 21.99 38.62 6.64
C ALA A 6 21.70 37.40 7.51
N VAL A 7 22.56 37.17 8.51
CA VAL A 7 22.32 36.24 9.61
C VAL A 7 21.40 36.93 10.61
N LEU A 8 20.20 36.41 10.78
CA LEU A 8 19.25 36.83 11.81
C LEU A 8 19.55 36.07 13.11
N VAL A 9 20.12 36.78 14.09
CA VAL A 9 20.26 36.29 15.47
C VAL A 9 18.94 36.55 16.18
N VAL A 10 18.18 35.48 16.45
CA VAL A 10 17.01 35.55 17.34
C VAL A 10 17.48 35.21 18.74
N ALA A 11 17.45 36.21 19.63
CA ALA A 11 17.68 36.04 21.06
C ALA A 11 16.46 35.31 21.68
N GLY A 12 16.71 34.19 22.34
CA GLY A 12 15.69 33.41 23.04
C GLY A 12 15.27 34.08 24.36
N ALA A 13 13.98 34.32 24.51
CA ALA A 13 13.34 34.57 25.80
C ALA A 13 13.00 33.22 26.45
N ALA A 14 13.54 32.98 27.65
CA ALA A 14 13.28 31.76 28.41
C ALA A 14 11.87 31.78 29.00
N VAL A 15 11.04 30.81 28.58
CA VAL A 15 9.83 30.43 29.32
C VAL A 15 10.20 29.24 30.21
N VAL A 16 10.12 29.44 31.52
CA VAL A 16 10.29 28.40 32.53
C VAL A 16 9.02 27.53 32.51
N GLY A 17 9.09 26.42 31.77
CA GLY A 17 8.10 25.35 31.80
C GLY A 17 8.70 24.12 32.48
N THR A 18 8.19 23.79 33.66
CA THR A 18 8.50 22.54 34.37
C THR A 18 7.82 21.37 33.66
N GLY A 19 8.51 20.81 32.68
CA GLY A 19 8.22 19.51 32.08
C GLY A 19 9.54 18.82 31.85
N ARG A 20 9.68 17.56 32.30
CA ARG A 20 10.83 16.71 31.99
C ARG A 20 11.03 16.74 30.47
N ALA A 21 12.07 17.45 30.03
CA ALA A 21 12.63 17.27 28.71
C ALA A 21 13.27 15.90 28.73
N ASP A 22 12.61 14.91 28.12
CA ASP A 22 13.25 13.65 27.79
C ASP A 22 14.45 13.98 26.90
N GLU A 23 15.63 13.69 27.46
CA GLU A 23 16.93 13.83 26.83
C GLU A 23 16.91 13.03 25.50
N PRO A 24 17.31 13.62 24.36
CA PRO A 24 17.41 12.86 23.12
C PRO A 24 18.35 11.68 23.36
N ALA A 25 17.90 10.47 23.04
CA ALA A 25 18.69 9.26 23.24
C ALA A 25 20.09 9.42 22.62
N PRO A 26 21.15 8.90 23.27
CA PRO A 26 22.50 9.13 22.82
C PRO A 26 22.67 8.50 21.45
N ALA A 27 22.96 9.33 20.44
CA ALA A 27 23.74 8.88 19.29
C ALA A 27 24.92 8.09 19.87
N VAL A 28 25.14 6.85 19.43
CA VAL A 28 26.19 6.01 20.03
C VAL A 28 27.51 6.76 19.91
N ASP A 29 28.01 7.30 21.02
CA ASP A 29 29.07 8.30 21.02
C ASP A 29 30.30 7.76 20.27
N ILE A 30 30.74 8.50 19.25
CA ILE A 30 32.00 8.22 18.57
C ILE A 30 33.10 8.72 19.51
N PRO A 31 34.05 7.86 19.96
CA PRO A 31 35.13 8.31 20.82
C PRO A 31 35.88 9.49 20.20
N ALA A 32 36.15 10.54 21.00
CA ALA A 32 36.78 11.76 20.52
C ALA A 32 38.12 11.50 19.80
N GLU A 33 38.87 10.50 20.26
CA GLU A 33 40.11 10.03 19.64
C GLU A 33 39.89 9.51 18.21
N GLN A 34 38.85 8.71 17.98
CA GLN A 34 38.53 8.17 16.66
C GLN A 34 38.09 9.27 15.69
N LEU A 35 37.32 10.26 16.19
CA LEU A 35 36.93 11.42 15.39
C LEU A 35 38.14 12.30 15.03
N ALA A 36 39.05 12.52 15.99
CA ALA A 36 40.29 13.26 15.75
C ALA A 36 41.18 12.54 14.72
N LYS A 37 41.31 11.21 14.84
CA LYS A 37 42.01 10.36 13.85
C LYS A 37 41.36 10.48 12.48
N ALA A 38 40.03 10.41 12.38
CA ALA A 38 39.32 10.55 11.11
C ALA A 38 39.59 11.91 10.45
N ARG A 39 39.55 13.01 11.20
CA ARG A 39 39.85 14.36 10.68
C ARG A 39 41.30 14.48 10.17
N LEU A 40 42.27 13.83 10.84
CA LEU A 40 43.65 13.78 10.38
C LEU A 40 43.78 13.03 9.04
N LEU A 41 43.16 11.85 8.94
CA LEU A 41 43.18 11.05 7.72
C LEU A 41 42.48 11.76 6.55
N VAL A 42 41.38 12.47 6.81
CA VAL A 42 40.70 13.29 5.80
C VAL A 42 41.63 14.36 5.21
N ARG A 43 42.46 15.03 6.03
CA ARG A 43 43.47 15.97 5.51
C ARG A 43 44.49 15.28 4.61
N GLN A 44 44.86 14.04 4.92
CA GLN A 44 45.82 13.27 4.13
C GLN A 44 45.26 12.80 2.78
N LEU A 45 43.93 12.85 2.57
CA LEU A 45 43.33 12.62 1.25
C LEU A 45 43.76 13.66 0.21
N GLY A 46 44.22 14.85 0.63
CA GLY A 46 44.77 15.89 -0.25
C GLY A 46 46.31 15.85 -0.37
N SER A 47 46.96 14.80 0.16
CA SER A 47 48.42 14.70 0.12
C SER A 47 48.93 14.69 -1.33
N PRO A 48 50.08 15.33 -1.64
CA PRO A 48 50.70 15.21 -2.96
C PRO A 48 51.15 13.77 -3.27
N SER A 49 51.47 12.98 -2.23
CA SER A 49 51.85 11.57 -2.39
C SER A 49 50.62 10.71 -2.63
N TYR A 50 50.57 10.05 -3.80
CA TYR A 50 49.50 9.09 -4.13
C TYR A 50 49.39 7.99 -3.09
N GLN A 51 50.52 7.42 -2.66
CA GLN A 51 50.55 6.37 -1.66
C GLN A 51 49.89 6.83 -0.34
N ALA A 52 50.21 8.04 0.13
CA ALA A 52 49.61 8.58 1.34
C ALA A 52 48.09 8.78 1.20
N ARG A 53 47.59 9.15 0.01
CA ARG A 53 46.15 9.27 -0.25
C ARG A 53 45.45 7.91 -0.19
N GLU A 54 46.06 6.86 -0.75
CA GLU A 54 45.50 5.50 -0.73
C GLU A 54 45.50 4.90 0.68
N GLU A 55 46.59 5.09 1.43
CA GLU A 55 46.68 4.67 2.84
C GLU A 55 45.62 5.36 3.71
N ALA A 56 45.47 6.68 3.55
CA ALA A 56 44.44 7.44 4.26
C ALA A 56 43.02 6.97 3.89
N SER A 57 42.78 6.68 2.60
CA SER A 57 41.50 6.15 2.13
C SER A 57 41.19 4.78 2.73
N ALA A 58 42.19 3.89 2.81
CA ALA A 58 42.04 2.58 3.40
C ALA A 58 41.79 2.65 4.92
N GLU A 59 42.51 3.51 5.64
CA GLU A 59 42.31 3.69 7.08
C GLU A 59 40.95 4.32 7.41
N LEU A 60 40.48 5.29 6.61
CA LEU A 60 39.12 5.84 6.76
C LEU A 60 38.05 4.79 6.50
N ALA A 61 38.26 3.90 5.53
CA ALA A 61 37.35 2.79 5.28
C ALA A 61 37.30 1.80 6.47
N LYS A 62 38.44 1.53 7.12
CA LYS A 62 38.52 0.68 8.33
C LYS A 62 37.84 1.32 9.55
N LEU A 63 37.89 2.65 9.69
CA LEU A 63 37.20 3.37 10.76
C LEU A 63 35.67 3.28 10.65
N GLY A 64 35.14 2.98 9.46
CA GLY A 64 33.70 2.77 9.24
C GLY A 64 32.87 3.96 9.70
N ARG A 65 31.92 3.72 10.62
CA ARG A 65 31.02 4.78 11.13
C ARG A 65 31.78 5.96 11.74
N ALA A 66 32.92 5.70 12.39
CA ALA A 66 33.65 6.74 13.12
C ALA A 66 34.23 7.81 12.19
N ALA A 67 34.42 7.47 10.92
CA ALA A 67 34.83 8.42 9.89
C ALA A 67 33.69 9.28 9.34
N ARG A 68 32.42 8.88 9.54
CA ARG A 68 31.25 9.54 8.90
C ARG A 68 31.21 11.05 9.14
N PRO A 69 31.34 11.58 10.38
CA PRO A 69 31.25 13.03 10.59
C PRO A 69 32.35 13.80 9.86
N ALA A 70 33.60 13.30 9.91
CA ALA A 70 34.73 13.95 9.25
C ALA A 70 34.62 13.90 7.72
N LEU A 71 34.12 12.80 7.16
CA LEU A 71 33.86 12.66 5.72
C LEU A 71 32.74 13.60 5.26
N LEU A 72 31.66 13.71 6.03
CA LEU A 72 30.55 14.63 5.74
C LEU A 72 31.00 16.10 5.75
N GLU A 73 31.74 16.50 6.80
CA GLU A 73 32.37 17.83 6.90
C GLU A 73 33.25 18.12 5.66
N ALA A 74 34.04 17.14 5.22
CA ALA A 74 34.95 17.29 4.08
C ALA A 74 34.21 17.47 2.76
N VAL A 75 33.16 16.66 2.50
CA VAL A 75 32.35 16.76 1.28
C VAL A 75 31.68 18.13 1.19
N ALA A 76 31.13 18.62 2.30
CA ALA A 76 30.38 19.87 2.35
C ALA A 76 31.27 21.13 2.27
N GLY A 77 32.47 21.10 2.85
CA GLY A 77 33.23 22.33 3.13
C GLY A 77 34.71 22.33 2.77
N SER A 78 35.31 21.22 2.33
CA SER A 78 36.75 21.21 2.00
C SER A 78 37.03 22.12 0.79
N PRO A 79 38.04 23.01 0.84
CA PRO A 79 38.46 23.79 -0.32
C PRO A 79 39.14 22.92 -1.39
N ASP A 80 39.78 21.83 -1.00
CA ASP A 80 40.46 20.89 -1.90
C ASP A 80 39.45 19.95 -2.59
N TYR A 81 39.45 19.99 -3.93
CA TYR A 81 38.61 19.15 -4.77
C TYR A 81 38.92 17.65 -4.63
N GLU A 82 40.20 17.27 -4.52
CA GLU A 82 40.60 15.86 -4.38
C GLU A 82 40.06 15.29 -3.05
N VAL A 83 40.16 16.07 -1.98
CA VAL A 83 39.57 15.73 -0.67
C VAL A 83 38.05 15.56 -0.78
N ARG A 84 37.33 16.51 -1.41
CA ARG A 84 35.87 16.40 -1.61
C ARG A 84 35.50 15.13 -2.38
N ALA A 85 36.18 14.87 -3.51
CA ALA A 85 35.89 13.75 -4.38
C ALA A 85 36.14 12.39 -3.70
N ARG A 86 37.26 12.24 -2.98
CA ARG A 86 37.56 11.01 -2.24
C ARG A 86 36.66 10.82 -1.03
N ALA A 87 36.39 11.88 -0.28
CA ALA A 87 35.46 11.81 0.84
C ALA A 87 34.05 11.40 0.36
N ALA A 88 33.58 11.94 -0.77
CA ALA A 88 32.29 11.57 -1.36
C ALA A 88 32.22 10.10 -1.78
N ARG A 89 33.35 9.48 -2.19
CA ARG A 89 33.42 8.04 -2.51
C ARG A 89 33.40 7.15 -1.26
N LEU A 90 33.99 7.62 -0.16
CA LEU A 90 34.08 6.85 1.09
C LEU A 90 32.81 6.98 1.96
N LEU A 91 32.15 8.13 1.89
CA LEU A 91 31.01 8.48 2.74
C LEU A 91 29.87 7.44 2.71
N PRO A 92 29.39 6.94 1.55
CA PRO A 92 28.28 5.97 1.52
C PRO A 92 28.54 4.70 2.33
N ARG A 93 29.80 4.25 2.39
CA ARG A 93 30.20 3.06 3.15
C ARG A 93 30.22 3.32 4.65
N ALA A 94 30.67 4.51 5.07
CA ALA A 94 30.62 4.96 6.45
C ALA A 94 29.16 5.17 6.92
N GLU A 95 28.31 5.73 6.07
CA GLU A 95 26.87 5.89 6.34
C GLU A 95 26.14 4.55 6.46
N ALA A 96 26.45 3.58 5.59
CA ALA A 96 25.89 2.23 5.70
C ALA A 96 26.29 1.55 7.02
N ALA A 97 27.55 1.71 7.45
CA ALA A 97 28.02 1.16 8.72
C ALA A 97 27.37 1.83 9.94
N ASP A 98 27.21 3.16 9.92
CA ASP A 98 26.48 3.90 10.95
C ASP A 98 25.03 3.45 11.06
N LEU A 99 24.34 3.35 9.92
CA LEU A 99 22.96 2.91 9.88
C LEU A 99 22.77 1.49 10.37
N GLN A 100 23.64 0.55 9.95
CA GLN A 100 23.56 -0.83 10.40
C GLN A 100 23.63 -0.92 11.93
N LEU A 101 24.52 -0.16 12.57
CA LEU A 101 24.64 -0.14 14.03
C LEU A 101 23.41 0.46 14.71
N ARG A 102 22.77 1.48 14.11
CA ARG A 102 21.50 2.02 14.60
C ARG A 102 20.37 0.99 14.48
N ILE A 103 20.31 0.25 13.38
CA ILE A 103 19.35 -0.85 13.20
C ILE A 103 19.59 -1.97 14.21
N ASP A 104 20.85 -2.35 14.46
CA ASP A 104 21.19 -3.38 15.43
C ASP A 104 20.81 -2.96 16.86
N ALA A 105 21.12 -1.71 17.24
CA ALA A 105 20.71 -1.14 18.52
C ALA A 105 19.18 -1.08 18.67
N PHE A 106 18.48 -0.77 17.57
CA PHE A 106 17.03 -0.72 17.50
C PHE A 106 16.39 -2.11 17.68
N VAL A 107 16.93 -3.14 17.03
CA VAL A 107 16.48 -4.54 17.16
C VAL A 107 16.80 -5.11 18.54
N ALA A 108 17.96 -4.74 19.12
CA ALA A 108 18.36 -5.17 20.46
C ALA A 108 17.46 -4.59 21.56
N ASP A 109 16.88 -3.41 21.35
CA ASP A 109 15.85 -2.83 22.22
C ASP A 109 14.48 -3.46 21.95
N ALA A 110 14.35 -4.76 22.26
CA ALA A 110 13.14 -5.54 21.98
C ALA A 110 11.90 -5.05 22.74
N ASP A 111 12.10 -4.41 23.90
CA ASP A 111 11.03 -3.82 24.72
C ASP A 111 10.63 -2.40 24.25
N GLY A 112 11.37 -1.81 23.29
CA GLY A 112 11.12 -0.47 22.78
C GLY A 112 11.23 0.63 23.83
N LYS A 113 12.12 0.46 24.81
CA LYS A 113 12.30 1.38 25.96
C LYS A 113 13.19 2.57 25.64
N LYS A 114 13.95 2.50 24.55
CA LYS A 114 14.87 3.56 24.13
C LYS A 114 14.27 4.34 22.96
N THR A 115 14.62 5.61 22.86
CA THR A 115 14.34 6.43 21.68
C THR A 115 15.33 6.07 20.58
N HIS A 116 14.83 5.91 19.36
CA HIS A 116 15.66 5.64 18.19
C HIS A 116 15.31 6.63 17.11
N ASP A 117 16.32 7.34 16.62
CA ASP A 117 16.20 8.12 15.39
C ASP A 117 16.37 7.13 14.23
N LEU A 118 15.29 6.74 13.56
CA LEU A 118 15.30 5.98 12.30
C LEU A 118 14.21 6.55 11.39
N PRO A 119 14.52 6.78 10.09
CA PRO A 119 13.57 7.42 9.18
C PRO A 119 12.30 6.59 9.01
N GLY A 120 11.14 7.20 9.23
CA GLY A 120 9.84 6.53 9.08
C GLY A 120 9.41 5.67 10.26
N TRP A 121 10.24 5.55 11.31
CA TRP A 121 9.91 4.70 12.47
C TRP A 121 8.68 5.19 13.22
N ASP A 122 8.55 6.50 13.43
CA ASP A 122 7.42 7.08 14.14
C ASP A 122 6.08 6.81 13.45
N GLN A 123 6.05 6.96 12.12
CA GLN A 123 4.89 6.65 11.30
C GLN A 123 4.62 5.14 11.31
N PHE A 124 5.66 4.30 11.26
CA PHE A 124 5.49 2.85 11.27
C PHE A 124 4.91 2.35 12.59
N ARG A 125 5.44 2.81 13.73
CA ARG A 125 4.94 2.38 15.04
C ARG A 125 3.50 2.82 15.30
N GLU A 126 3.07 3.95 14.73
CA GLU A 126 1.68 4.40 14.81
C GLU A 126 0.72 3.46 14.07
N GLN A 127 1.14 2.93 12.91
CA GLN A 127 0.27 2.08 12.08
C GLN A 127 0.32 0.60 12.45
N VAL A 128 1.48 0.09 12.89
CA VAL A 128 1.72 -1.36 13.07
C VAL A 128 1.98 -1.73 14.54
N GLY A 129 2.63 -0.84 15.30
CA GLY A 129 2.97 -1.02 16.71
C GLY A 129 4.47 -0.98 17.02
N ASN A 130 4.80 -1.12 18.30
CA ASN A 130 6.17 -1.08 18.84
C ASN A 130 6.60 -2.42 19.49
N ASP A 131 5.91 -3.52 19.20
CA ASP A 131 6.31 -4.83 19.72
C ASP A 131 7.50 -5.41 18.95
N ARG A 132 8.09 -6.48 19.50
CA ARG A 132 9.25 -7.16 18.93
C ARG A 132 9.02 -7.58 17.45
N PRO A 133 7.88 -8.18 17.06
CA PRO A 133 7.60 -8.44 15.64
C PRO A 133 7.59 -7.19 14.76
N SER A 134 6.99 -6.09 15.21
CA SER A 134 6.88 -4.83 14.46
C SER A 134 8.24 -4.19 14.24
N ARG A 135 9.06 -4.15 15.29
CA ARG A 135 10.46 -3.66 15.21
C ARG A 135 11.29 -4.53 14.28
N ALA A 136 11.15 -5.86 14.37
CA ALA A 136 11.86 -6.77 13.48
C ALA A 136 11.48 -6.55 12.00
N LEU A 137 10.19 -6.37 11.70
CA LEU A 137 9.74 -6.06 10.33
C LEU A 137 10.32 -4.73 9.86
N PHE A 138 10.23 -3.67 10.67
CA PHE A 138 10.76 -2.36 10.30
C PHE A 138 12.27 -2.41 10.01
N ALA A 139 13.05 -3.13 10.84
CA ALA A 139 14.47 -3.36 10.60
C ALA A 139 14.73 -4.10 9.28
N GLU A 140 13.86 -5.05 8.91
CA GLU A 140 13.94 -5.74 7.62
C GLU A 140 13.69 -4.78 6.44
N LEU A 141 12.72 -3.87 6.55
CA LEU A 141 12.46 -2.86 5.51
C LEU A 141 13.69 -1.98 5.26
N MET A 142 14.40 -1.62 6.33
CA MET A 142 15.58 -0.74 6.28
C MET A 142 16.80 -1.36 5.57
N LYS A 143 16.83 -2.68 5.34
CA LYS A 143 18.00 -3.33 4.69
C LYS A 143 18.17 -2.93 3.23
N ALA A 144 17.07 -2.67 2.50
CA ALA A 144 17.12 -2.28 1.10
C ALA A 144 17.25 -0.75 0.96
N PRO A 145 18.25 -0.21 0.22
CA PRO A 145 18.36 1.22 -0.08
C PRO A 145 17.06 1.84 -0.62
N GLU A 146 16.39 1.16 -1.54
CA GLU A 146 15.19 1.63 -2.23
C GLU A 146 13.99 1.72 -1.27
N ASN A 147 13.96 0.87 -0.23
CA ASN A 147 12.92 0.95 0.80
C ASN A 147 13.21 2.10 1.76
N ARG A 148 14.47 2.36 2.11
CA ARG A 148 14.87 3.50 2.97
C ARG A 148 14.50 4.85 2.38
N GLU A 149 14.57 5.00 1.06
CA GLU A 149 14.10 6.21 0.37
C GLU A 149 12.63 6.47 0.66
N VAL A 150 11.78 5.44 0.56
CA VAL A 150 10.35 5.53 0.90
C VAL A 150 10.18 5.88 2.37
N LEU A 151 10.83 5.16 3.28
CA LEU A 151 10.72 5.36 4.73
C LEU A 151 11.12 6.78 5.16
N THR A 152 12.15 7.34 4.52
CA THR A 152 12.58 8.72 4.73
C THR A 152 11.56 9.71 4.19
N ALA A 153 11.09 9.50 2.96
CA ALA A 153 10.16 10.40 2.30
C ALA A 153 8.78 10.47 2.99
N VAL A 154 8.26 9.35 3.50
CA VAL A 154 6.98 9.33 4.23
C VAL A 154 7.07 10.00 5.61
N ALA A 155 8.28 10.11 6.18
CA ALA A 155 8.51 10.89 7.40
C ALA A 155 8.64 12.39 7.14
N GLY A 156 8.93 12.79 5.90
CA GLY A 156 9.01 14.18 5.46
C GLY A 156 7.63 14.76 5.16
N SER A 157 7.43 15.17 3.90
CA SER A 157 6.15 15.73 3.45
C SER A 157 5.26 14.72 2.74
N LYS A 158 3.94 14.95 2.75
CA LYS A 158 2.98 14.13 1.98
C LYS A 158 3.33 14.02 0.50
N ARG A 159 3.81 15.11 -0.09
CA ARG A 159 4.18 15.17 -1.51
C ARG A 159 5.39 14.29 -1.82
N GLU A 160 6.45 14.39 -1.00
CA GLU A 160 7.65 13.57 -1.17
C GLU A 160 7.34 12.10 -0.92
N GLY A 161 6.60 11.79 0.15
CA GLY A 161 6.11 10.44 0.44
C GLY A 161 5.30 9.88 -0.72
N GLY A 162 4.35 10.63 -1.26
CA GLY A 162 3.54 10.21 -2.40
C GLY A 162 4.36 9.85 -3.63
N ILE A 163 5.32 10.71 -4.00
CA ILE A 163 6.23 10.46 -5.13
C ILE A 163 7.08 9.21 -4.87
N ALA A 164 7.67 9.08 -3.68
CA ALA A 164 8.51 7.94 -3.34
C ALA A 164 7.73 6.61 -3.36
N VAL A 165 6.52 6.58 -2.80
CA VAL A 165 5.65 5.40 -2.82
C VAL A 165 5.24 5.04 -4.25
N GLY A 166 4.82 6.03 -5.05
CA GLY A 166 4.47 5.83 -6.46
C GLY A 166 5.63 5.26 -7.28
N ASN A 167 6.83 5.83 -7.11
CA ASN A 167 8.05 5.36 -7.77
C ASN A 167 8.45 3.95 -7.31
N ARG A 168 8.39 3.67 -6.00
CA ARG A 168 8.73 2.34 -5.47
C ARG A 168 7.79 1.28 -6.01
N ARG A 169 6.50 1.57 -6.03
CA ARG A 169 5.48 0.68 -6.58
C ARG A 169 5.73 0.37 -8.06
N LEU A 170 6.02 1.38 -8.88
CA LEU A 170 6.37 1.17 -10.27
C LEU A 170 7.68 0.38 -10.43
N ALA A 171 8.71 0.71 -9.64
CA ALA A 171 10.01 0.04 -9.71
C ALA A 171 9.90 -1.46 -9.36
N VAL A 172 9.11 -1.80 -8.35
CA VAL A 172 8.81 -3.21 -8.00
C VAL A 172 8.15 -3.93 -9.17
N TYR A 173 7.15 -3.31 -9.81
CA TYR A 173 6.49 -3.89 -10.97
C TYR A 173 7.43 -4.06 -12.16
N LEU A 174 8.24 -3.06 -12.49
CA LEU A 174 9.16 -3.12 -13.63
C LEU A 174 10.31 -4.11 -13.41
N ALA A 175 10.74 -4.32 -12.15
CA ALA A 175 11.70 -5.37 -11.82
C ALA A 175 11.11 -6.77 -12.07
N GLU A 176 9.83 -6.96 -11.78
CA GLU A 176 9.11 -8.20 -12.07
C GLU A 176 8.80 -8.36 -13.56
N GLN A 177 8.49 -7.26 -14.25
CA GLN A 177 8.11 -7.22 -15.66
C GLN A 177 9.11 -6.38 -16.46
N PRO A 178 10.37 -6.83 -16.62
CA PRO A 178 11.41 -6.04 -17.28
C PRO A 178 11.12 -5.72 -18.76
N ASN A 179 10.18 -6.45 -19.37
CA ASN A 179 9.75 -6.25 -20.75
C ASN A 179 8.37 -5.58 -20.86
N ALA A 180 7.88 -4.90 -19.82
CA ALA A 180 6.55 -4.27 -19.80
C ALA A 180 6.34 -3.22 -20.92
N PHE A 181 7.41 -2.62 -21.43
CA PHE A 181 7.40 -1.71 -22.57
C PHE A 181 7.84 -2.37 -23.89
N GLY A 182 7.87 -3.69 -23.95
CA GLY A 182 8.52 -4.45 -25.02
C GLY A 182 10.04 -4.50 -24.86
N ARG A 183 10.72 -5.11 -25.84
CA ARG A 183 12.18 -5.24 -25.84
C ARG A 183 12.82 -3.90 -26.22
N VAL A 184 13.35 -3.18 -25.24
CA VAL A 184 14.08 -1.93 -25.46
C VAL A 184 15.58 -2.23 -25.48
N GLY A 185 16.19 -2.22 -26.68
CA GLY A 185 17.64 -2.30 -26.86
C GLY A 185 18.20 -3.64 -27.36
N PHE A 186 19.49 -3.60 -27.69
CA PHE A 186 20.28 -4.75 -28.15
C PHE A 186 21.11 -5.28 -26.98
N GLY A 187 20.61 -6.32 -26.30
CA GLY A 187 21.29 -6.96 -25.18
C GLY A 187 20.55 -8.20 -24.66
N PRO A 188 21.11 -8.88 -23.64
CA PRO A 188 20.45 -9.98 -22.94
C PRO A 188 19.11 -9.52 -22.35
N ILE A 189 18.11 -10.39 -22.40
CA ILE A 189 16.80 -10.11 -21.83
C ILE A 189 16.97 -10.03 -20.31
N PRO A 190 16.64 -8.89 -19.66
CA PRO A 190 16.70 -8.79 -18.22
C PRO A 190 15.74 -9.83 -17.61
N GLN A 191 16.21 -10.53 -16.58
CA GLN A 191 15.42 -11.59 -15.95
C GLN A 191 14.39 -10.98 -14.98
N PRO A 192 13.14 -11.47 -14.99
CA PRO A 192 12.14 -11.12 -13.98
C PRO A 192 12.66 -11.33 -12.56
N LYS A 193 12.54 -10.29 -11.72
CA LYS A 193 12.86 -10.37 -10.29
C LYS A 193 11.57 -10.31 -9.49
N GLN A 194 11.28 -11.37 -8.74
CA GLN A 194 10.16 -11.37 -7.80
C GLN A 194 10.41 -10.35 -6.67
N PRO A 195 9.39 -9.58 -6.25
CA PRO A 195 9.53 -8.71 -5.08
C PRO A 195 9.84 -9.54 -3.85
N THR A 196 10.50 -8.96 -2.86
CA THR A 196 10.59 -9.55 -1.52
C THR A 196 9.37 -9.17 -0.68
N LEU A 197 9.14 -9.87 0.44
CA LEU A 197 8.11 -9.45 1.41
C LEU A 197 8.37 -8.03 1.93
N ALA A 198 9.63 -7.66 2.13
CA ALA A 198 10.02 -6.32 2.57
C ALA A 198 9.66 -5.24 1.54
N ASP A 199 9.80 -5.53 0.25
CA ASP A 199 9.42 -4.61 -0.82
C ASP A 199 7.91 -4.39 -0.85
N ILE A 200 7.14 -5.47 -0.72
CA ILE A 200 5.66 -5.39 -0.63
C ILE A 200 5.26 -4.59 0.61
N ALA A 201 5.78 -4.97 1.78
CA ALA A 201 5.48 -4.31 3.05
C ALA A 201 5.81 -2.80 3.01
N THR A 202 6.92 -2.41 2.38
CA THR A 202 7.28 -0.99 2.24
C THR A 202 6.25 -0.22 1.42
N VAL A 203 5.77 -0.78 0.31
CA VAL A 203 4.72 -0.13 -0.49
C VAL A 203 3.41 -0.05 0.29
N LEU A 204 2.98 -1.13 0.95
CA LEU A 204 1.74 -1.14 1.74
C LEU A 204 1.82 -0.15 2.92
N PHE A 205 2.97 -0.06 3.59
CA PHE A 205 3.20 0.93 4.64
C PHE A 205 3.12 2.36 4.11
N GLY A 206 3.86 2.66 3.04
CA GLY A 206 3.81 3.99 2.45
C GLY A 206 2.41 4.38 1.98
N GLU A 207 1.67 3.45 1.38
CA GLU A 207 0.27 3.65 1.01
C GLU A 207 -0.66 3.80 2.23
N THR A 208 -0.34 3.21 3.38
CA THR A 208 -1.12 3.38 4.62
C THR A 208 -0.95 4.78 5.19
N VAL A 209 0.25 5.35 5.11
CA VAL A 209 0.58 6.68 5.64
C VAL A 209 0.13 7.79 4.67
N ILE A 210 0.29 7.58 3.37
CA ILE A 210 0.00 8.57 2.33
C ILE A 210 -1.35 8.24 1.67
N PRO A 211 -2.36 9.14 1.71
CA PRO A 211 -3.63 8.92 1.04
C PRO A 211 -3.47 8.65 -0.46
N SER A 212 -4.28 7.75 -1.03
CA SER A 212 -4.16 7.36 -2.45
C SER A 212 -4.24 8.55 -3.43
N ALA A 213 -4.94 9.63 -3.08
CA ALA A 213 -5.04 10.85 -3.89
C ALA A 213 -3.70 11.62 -3.99
N ASP A 214 -2.82 11.45 -3.00
CA ASP A 214 -1.52 12.11 -2.94
C ASP A 214 -0.40 11.24 -3.55
N ILE A 215 -0.71 10.02 -4.01
CA ILE A 215 0.26 9.09 -4.61
C ILE A 215 0.13 9.13 -6.13
N PRO A 216 1.11 9.67 -6.86
CA PRO A 216 1.09 9.69 -8.31
C PRO A 216 0.98 8.28 -8.90
N ARG A 217 0.19 8.16 -9.96
CA ARG A 217 0.17 6.96 -10.82
C ARG A 217 1.04 7.23 -12.03
N ALA A 218 2.01 6.35 -12.27
CA ALA A 218 3.02 6.58 -13.27
C ALA A 218 2.65 5.93 -14.61
N GLY A 219 2.57 6.76 -15.66
CA GLY A 219 2.54 6.33 -17.06
C GLY A 219 1.34 5.45 -17.46
N PRO A 220 1.49 4.56 -18.46
CA PRO A 220 0.39 3.71 -18.95
C PRO A 220 -0.07 2.63 -17.95
N PHE A 221 0.63 2.48 -16.81
CA PHE A 221 0.37 1.42 -15.84
C PHE A 221 -0.47 1.89 -14.64
N THR A 222 -1.57 2.58 -14.91
CA THR A 222 -2.48 3.12 -13.87
C THR A 222 -3.18 2.04 -13.05
N PHE A 223 -3.11 0.78 -13.48
CA PHE A 223 -3.62 -0.41 -12.79
C PHE A 223 -2.70 -0.91 -11.67
N ILE A 224 -1.45 -0.44 -11.58
CA ILE A 224 -0.51 -0.85 -10.51
C ILE A 224 -0.87 -0.12 -9.21
N ASN A 225 -1.24 -0.87 -8.18
CA ASN A 225 -1.55 -0.39 -6.82
C ASN A 225 -1.06 -1.41 -5.78
N GLY A 226 -1.14 -1.07 -4.49
CA GLY A 226 -0.82 -1.98 -3.39
C GLY A 226 -1.65 -3.27 -3.38
N ALA A 227 -2.90 -3.27 -3.88
CA ALA A 227 -3.74 -4.47 -3.91
C ALA A 227 -3.17 -5.56 -4.82
N MET A 228 -2.53 -5.19 -5.93
CA MET A 228 -1.82 -6.13 -6.80
C MET A 228 -0.63 -6.78 -6.07
N LEU A 229 0.11 -6.01 -5.26
CA LEU A 229 1.25 -6.53 -4.50
C LEU A 229 0.80 -7.38 -3.31
N ALA A 230 -0.28 -6.97 -2.63
CA ALA A 230 -0.88 -7.72 -1.52
C ALA A 230 -1.37 -9.12 -1.93
N GLN A 231 -1.75 -9.30 -3.20
CA GLN A 231 -2.17 -10.61 -3.74
C GLN A 231 -1.02 -11.56 -4.11
N LYS A 232 0.23 -11.12 -4.03
CA LYS A 232 1.35 -12.01 -4.38
C LYS A 232 1.34 -13.25 -3.46
N PRO A 233 1.66 -14.45 -3.97
CA PRO A 233 1.61 -15.69 -3.18
C PRO A 233 2.34 -15.59 -1.84
N GLN A 234 3.54 -14.99 -1.81
CA GLN A 234 4.30 -14.78 -0.58
C GLN A 234 3.58 -13.87 0.44
N SER A 235 2.88 -12.84 -0.03
CA SER A 235 2.10 -11.94 0.83
C SER A 235 0.94 -12.69 1.46
N LEU A 236 0.19 -13.44 0.65
CA LEU A 236 -0.97 -14.20 1.11
C LEU A 236 -0.58 -15.37 2.04
N GLN A 237 0.50 -16.08 1.74
CA GLN A 237 1.02 -17.17 2.59
C GLN A 237 1.42 -16.65 3.97
N VAL A 238 2.15 -15.53 4.01
CA VAL A 238 2.57 -14.91 5.28
C VAL A 238 1.36 -14.38 6.06
N ALA A 239 0.38 -13.78 5.37
CA ALA A 239 -0.82 -13.24 6.03
C ALA A 239 -1.78 -14.32 6.58
N THR A 240 -1.86 -15.48 5.92
CA THR A 240 -2.71 -16.61 6.36
C THR A 240 -2.05 -17.45 7.45
N ASN A 241 -0.71 -17.58 7.45
CA ASN A 241 0.06 -18.30 8.48
C ASN A 241 1.14 -17.42 9.16
N PRO A 242 0.76 -16.34 9.86
CA PRO A 242 1.72 -15.33 10.32
C PRO A 242 2.77 -15.84 11.31
N THR A 243 2.46 -16.87 12.11
CA THR A 243 3.38 -17.44 13.11
C THR A 243 4.42 -18.38 12.49
N GLY A 244 4.17 -18.87 11.28
CA GLY A 244 5.10 -19.76 10.55
C GLY A 244 6.16 -19.04 9.74
N HIS A 245 6.14 -17.71 9.68
CA HIS A 245 7.01 -16.90 8.84
C HIS A 245 7.69 -15.78 9.63
N ALA A 246 8.96 -15.50 9.29
CA ALA A 246 9.65 -14.34 9.80
C ALA A 246 8.84 -13.07 9.51
N HIS A 247 8.67 -12.23 10.53
CA HIS A 247 7.92 -10.97 10.46
C HIS A 247 6.41 -11.11 10.18
N GLY A 248 5.86 -12.33 10.14
CA GLY A 248 4.50 -12.56 9.64
C GLY A 248 3.40 -11.90 10.47
N GLU A 249 3.54 -11.86 11.80
CA GLU A 249 2.57 -11.18 12.67
C GLU A 249 2.50 -9.67 12.39
N ALA A 250 3.65 -9.00 12.30
CA ALA A 250 3.72 -7.58 11.98
C ALA A 250 3.27 -7.29 10.55
N TYR A 251 3.62 -8.16 9.60
CA TYR A 251 3.16 -8.04 8.22
C TYR A 251 1.64 -8.14 8.13
N LYS A 252 1.03 -9.10 8.83
CA LYS A 252 -0.43 -9.24 8.89
C LYS A 252 -1.07 -7.98 9.47
N LYS A 253 -0.55 -7.43 10.59
CA LYS A 253 -1.05 -6.17 11.17
C LYS A 253 -1.02 -5.04 10.13
N LEU A 254 0.12 -4.87 9.46
CA LEU A 254 0.28 -3.87 8.41
C LEU A 254 -0.71 -4.08 7.25
N LEU A 255 -0.85 -5.30 6.74
CA LEU A 255 -1.78 -5.61 5.66
C LEU A 255 -3.22 -5.27 6.04
N LEU A 256 -3.65 -5.66 7.25
CA LEU A 256 -5.00 -5.36 7.73
C LEU A 256 -5.23 -3.86 7.86
N ARG A 257 -4.25 -3.13 8.39
CA ARG A 257 -4.30 -1.67 8.49
C ARG A 257 -4.36 -1.01 7.11
N TRP A 258 -3.55 -1.48 6.16
CA TRP A 258 -3.56 -1.00 4.79
C TRP A 258 -4.94 -1.21 4.13
N VAL A 259 -5.56 -2.38 4.31
CA VAL A 259 -6.94 -2.64 3.81
C VAL A 259 -7.93 -1.63 4.39
N ASP A 260 -7.86 -1.34 5.69
CA ASP A 260 -8.81 -0.42 6.35
C ASP A 260 -8.73 1.02 5.86
N THR A 261 -7.52 1.45 5.47
CA THR A 261 -7.29 2.81 4.94
C THR A 261 -7.75 2.99 3.49
N ARG A 262 -8.06 1.89 2.77
CA ARG A 262 -8.50 1.98 1.37
C ARG A 262 -9.88 2.65 1.27
N SER A 263 -9.92 3.74 0.54
CA SER A 263 -11.14 4.52 0.29
C SER A 263 -11.27 4.98 -1.16
N SER A 264 -10.20 4.94 -1.95
CA SER A 264 -10.27 5.35 -3.36
C SER A 264 -11.10 4.36 -4.17
N PRO A 265 -11.84 4.82 -5.18
CA PRO A 265 -12.69 3.95 -5.97
C PRO A 265 -11.94 2.82 -6.66
N GLU A 266 -10.73 3.10 -7.17
CA GLU A 266 -9.94 2.08 -7.84
C GLU A 266 -9.36 1.06 -6.86
N ASP A 267 -8.92 1.48 -5.66
CA ASP A 267 -8.46 0.55 -4.62
C ASP A 267 -9.61 -0.36 -4.17
N LEU A 268 -10.82 0.19 -4.00
CA LEU A 268 -12.00 -0.60 -3.64
C LEU A 268 -12.37 -1.59 -4.74
N SER A 269 -12.43 -1.16 -6.01
CA SER A 269 -12.65 -2.05 -7.15
C SER A 269 -11.64 -3.20 -7.19
N GLN A 270 -10.37 -2.90 -6.93
CA GLN A 270 -9.32 -3.92 -6.94
C GLN A 270 -9.44 -4.85 -5.74
N LEU A 271 -9.69 -4.34 -4.53
CA LEU A 271 -9.94 -5.18 -3.35
C LEU A 271 -11.09 -6.16 -3.55
N VAL A 272 -12.16 -5.75 -4.24
CA VAL A 272 -13.25 -6.67 -4.64
C VAL A 272 -12.74 -7.80 -5.53
N ASN A 273 -11.95 -7.50 -6.56
CA ASN A 273 -11.35 -8.53 -7.41
C ASN A 273 -10.44 -9.49 -6.62
N THR A 274 -9.77 -8.98 -5.58
CA THR A 274 -8.88 -9.77 -4.72
C THR A 274 -9.59 -10.56 -3.62
N TYR A 275 -10.90 -10.36 -3.44
CA TYR A 275 -11.67 -10.85 -2.30
C TYR A 275 -11.47 -12.34 -2.01
N PRO A 276 -11.52 -13.27 -2.98
CA PRO A 276 -11.40 -14.71 -2.70
C PRO A 276 -10.11 -15.08 -1.94
N ASN A 277 -9.05 -14.30 -2.16
CA ASN A 277 -7.76 -14.47 -1.49
C ASN A 277 -7.74 -13.77 -0.12
N LEU A 278 -8.15 -12.51 -0.06
CA LEU A 278 -8.10 -11.73 1.19
C LEU A 278 -9.14 -12.16 2.23
N SER A 279 -10.24 -12.79 1.80
CA SER A 279 -11.25 -13.33 2.72
C SER A 279 -10.73 -14.45 3.63
N GLN A 280 -9.60 -15.07 3.26
CA GLN A 280 -8.90 -16.04 4.10
C GLN A 280 -8.12 -15.38 5.24
N VAL A 281 -7.80 -14.08 5.12
CA VAL A 281 -6.99 -13.33 6.09
C VAL A 281 -7.87 -12.61 7.12
N ARG A 282 -8.98 -12.01 6.68
CA ARG A 282 -9.94 -11.26 7.52
C ARG A 282 -11.34 -11.27 6.90
N ASP A 283 -12.35 -10.99 7.72
CA ASP A 283 -13.63 -10.52 7.24
C ASP A 283 -13.51 -9.23 6.40
N MET A 284 -14.05 -9.29 5.18
CA MET A 284 -14.05 -8.20 4.20
C MET A 284 -15.43 -7.55 4.05
N THR A 285 -16.42 -7.95 4.85
CA THR A 285 -17.80 -7.43 4.79
C THR A 285 -17.88 -5.90 4.77
N PRO A 286 -17.17 -5.15 5.65
CA PRO A 286 -17.23 -3.69 5.62
C PRO A 286 -16.67 -3.08 4.32
N ILE A 287 -15.64 -3.70 3.74
CA ILE A 287 -15.02 -3.27 2.49
C ILE A 287 -15.96 -3.54 1.31
N LEU A 288 -16.58 -4.72 1.25
CA LEU A 288 -17.54 -5.06 0.20
C LEU A 288 -18.76 -4.14 0.22
N ARG A 289 -19.33 -3.85 1.41
CA ARG A 289 -20.45 -2.89 1.53
C ARG A 289 -20.07 -1.48 1.09
N ARG A 290 -18.86 -1.04 1.46
CA ARG A 290 -18.30 0.24 0.99
C ARG A 290 -18.12 0.26 -0.53
N ALA A 291 -17.51 -0.78 -1.10
CA ALA A 291 -17.28 -0.88 -2.54
C ALA A 291 -18.60 -0.92 -3.33
N ALA A 292 -19.64 -1.58 -2.83
CA ALA A 292 -20.96 -1.62 -3.46
C ALA A 292 -21.63 -0.24 -3.58
N THR A 293 -21.27 0.72 -2.72
CA THR A 293 -22.00 2.00 -2.58
C THR A 293 -21.14 3.24 -2.86
N ALA A 294 -19.81 3.14 -2.81
CA ALA A 294 -18.92 4.28 -2.98
C ALA A 294 -18.89 4.80 -4.43
N ASP A 295 -19.05 6.12 -4.59
CA ASP A 295 -18.99 6.81 -5.88
C ASP A 295 -17.68 6.54 -6.63
N GLY A 296 -17.76 6.40 -7.95
CA GLY A 296 -16.62 6.10 -8.82
C GLY A 296 -16.19 4.63 -8.86
N VAL A 297 -16.64 3.77 -7.93
CA VAL A 297 -16.30 2.33 -7.97
C VAL A 297 -16.95 1.72 -9.22
N GLN A 298 -16.17 0.93 -9.97
CA GLN A 298 -16.64 0.32 -11.21
C GLN A 298 -17.92 -0.50 -10.97
N GLY A 299 -18.92 -0.33 -11.83
CA GLY A 299 -20.21 -1.00 -11.72
C GLY A 299 -20.09 -2.52 -11.54
N MET A 300 -19.21 -3.16 -12.31
CA MET A 300 -18.90 -4.59 -12.18
C MET A 300 -18.44 -4.96 -10.77
N SER A 301 -17.52 -4.21 -10.17
CA SER A 301 -17.07 -4.41 -8.79
C SER A 301 -18.18 -4.19 -7.78
N ARG A 302 -19.11 -3.26 -8.02
CA ARG A 302 -20.29 -3.07 -7.15
C ARG A 302 -21.18 -4.32 -7.17
N GLY A 303 -21.47 -4.85 -8.35
CA GLY A 303 -22.25 -6.09 -8.51
C GLY A 303 -21.59 -7.29 -7.84
N GLN A 304 -20.29 -7.51 -8.09
CA GLN A 304 -19.49 -8.56 -7.44
C GLN A 304 -19.53 -8.44 -5.91
N SER A 305 -19.46 -7.22 -5.39
CA SER A 305 -19.51 -6.98 -3.94
C SER A 305 -20.81 -7.51 -3.33
N LEU A 306 -21.96 -7.29 -3.98
CA LEU A 306 -23.24 -7.82 -3.52
C LEU A 306 -23.26 -9.36 -3.53
N THR A 307 -22.75 -9.98 -4.61
CA THR A 307 -22.67 -11.44 -4.68
C THR A 307 -21.76 -12.01 -3.59
N PHE A 308 -20.57 -11.44 -3.37
CA PHE A 308 -19.64 -11.91 -2.34
C PHE A 308 -20.20 -11.74 -0.93
N LEU A 309 -20.93 -10.65 -0.66
CA LEU A 309 -21.65 -10.45 0.59
C LEU A 309 -22.64 -11.58 0.84
N VAL A 310 -23.46 -11.94 -0.15
CA VAL A 310 -24.45 -13.04 -0.03
C VAL A 310 -23.77 -14.39 0.11
N GLN A 311 -22.73 -14.70 -0.67
CA GLN A 311 -21.99 -15.96 -0.55
C GLN A 311 -21.45 -16.19 0.87
N ARG A 312 -21.01 -15.12 1.54
CA ARG A 312 -20.44 -15.18 2.88
C ARG A 312 -21.48 -15.15 3.98
N ASN A 313 -22.38 -14.18 3.94
CA ASN A 313 -23.25 -13.79 5.05
C ASN A 313 -24.72 -14.21 4.82
N LYS A 314 -25.05 -14.68 3.61
CA LYS A 314 -26.37 -15.22 3.24
C LYS A 314 -27.48 -14.22 3.57
N LYS A 315 -28.57 -14.70 4.18
CA LYS A 315 -29.74 -13.92 4.63
C LYS A 315 -29.42 -12.70 5.49
N ALA A 316 -28.26 -12.64 6.16
CA ALA A 316 -27.87 -11.46 6.95
C ALA A 316 -27.70 -10.19 6.08
N GLU A 317 -27.50 -10.35 4.76
CA GLU A 317 -27.34 -9.22 3.83
C GLU A 317 -28.66 -8.77 3.20
N HIS A 318 -29.77 -9.45 3.45
CA HIS A 318 -31.07 -9.07 2.88
C HIS A 318 -31.44 -7.60 3.10
N PRO A 319 -31.26 -7.01 4.31
CA PRO A 319 -31.52 -5.59 4.51
C PRO A 319 -30.63 -4.70 3.63
N PHE A 320 -29.34 -5.03 3.52
CA PHE A 320 -28.40 -4.27 2.70
C PHE A 320 -28.75 -4.34 1.21
N LEU A 321 -29.09 -5.54 0.70
CA LEU A 321 -29.55 -5.72 -0.68
C LEU A 321 -30.84 -4.94 -0.95
N LYS A 322 -31.81 -4.97 -0.02
CA LYS A 322 -33.06 -4.20 -0.11
C LYS A 322 -32.77 -2.71 -0.30
N ALA A 323 -31.78 -2.16 0.42
CA ALA A 323 -31.39 -0.77 0.27
C ALA A 323 -30.83 -0.43 -1.13
N GLN A 324 -30.37 -1.43 -1.90
CA GLN A 324 -29.86 -1.26 -3.26
C GLN A 324 -30.93 -1.43 -4.36
N LEU A 325 -32.18 -1.76 -4.04
CA LEU A 325 -33.25 -1.98 -5.05
C LEU A 325 -33.61 -0.73 -5.87
N LYS A 326 -33.14 0.45 -5.47
CA LYS A 326 -33.30 1.71 -6.20
C LYS A 326 -32.00 2.20 -6.86
N ASN A 327 -30.91 1.43 -6.77
CA ASN A 327 -29.61 1.84 -7.29
C ASN A 327 -29.49 1.53 -8.79
N GLU A 328 -29.61 2.56 -9.61
CA GLU A 328 -29.61 2.44 -11.08
C GLU A 328 -28.21 2.41 -11.70
N THR A 329 -27.15 2.33 -10.88
CA THR A 329 -25.77 2.26 -11.39
C THR A 329 -25.63 1.09 -12.36
N LEU A 330 -25.16 1.38 -13.58
CA LEU A 330 -24.86 0.36 -14.58
C LEU A 330 -23.75 -0.55 -14.07
N VAL A 331 -24.01 -1.86 -14.00
CA VAL A 331 -23.03 -2.89 -13.66
C VAL A 331 -22.29 -3.34 -14.91
N GLY A 332 -23.00 -3.53 -16.02
CA GLY A 332 -22.44 -3.86 -17.32
C GLY A 332 -23.50 -4.31 -18.32
N ALA A 333 -23.10 -4.44 -19.58
CA ALA A 333 -23.92 -5.07 -20.61
C ALA A 333 -23.79 -6.59 -20.53
N VAL A 334 -24.92 -7.29 -20.64
CA VAL A 334 -25.02 -8.75 -20.59
C VAL A 334 -25.42 -9.25 -21.96
N TYR A 335 -24.67 -10.22 -22.48
CA TYR A 335 -25.02 -10.92 -23.71
C TYR A 335 -26.13 -11.95 -23.46
N LEU A 336 -27.19 -11.88 -24.25
CA LEU A 336 -28.39 -12.71 -24.13
C LEU A 336 -28.61 -13.64 -25.33
N GLY A 337 -27.66 -13.69 -26.27
CA GLY A 337 -27.74 -14.52 -27.48
C GLY A 337 -27.59 -13.71 -28.75
N GLN A 338 -27.99 -14.29 -29.88
CA GLN A 338 -28.01 -13.62 -31.17
C GLN A 338 -29.42 -13.63 -31.74
N ASN A 339 -29.76 -12.60 -32.52
CA ASN A 339 -30.98 -12.62 -33.34
C ASN A 339 -30.80 -13.55 -34.55
N PRO A 340 -31.87 -13.87 -35.31
CA PRO A 340 -31.78 -14.75 -36.48
C PRO A 340 -30.80 -14.29 -37.58
N ASN A 341 -30.41 -13.01 -37.57
CA ASN A 341 -29.45 -12.41 -38.50
C ASN A 341 -28.00 -12.46 -37.96
N GLY A 342 -27.76 -13.12 -36.82
CA GLY A 342 -26.45 -13.28 -36.20
C GLY A 342 -25.97 -12.06 -35.38
N GLN A 343 -26.79 -11.03 -35.20
CA GLN A 343 -26.40 -9.86 -34.41
C GLN A 343 -26.55 -10.13 -32.91
N PRO A 344 -25.62 -9.68 -32.05
CA PRO A 344 -25.68 -9.91 -30.62
C PRO A 344 -26.86 -9.16 -29.99
N ILE A 345 -27.63 -9.86 -29.17
CA ILE A 345 -28.63 -9.30 -28.28
C ILE A 345 -27.93 -9.02 -26.95
N GLN A 346 -27.94 -7.76 -26.52
CA GLN A 346 -27.37 -7.34 -25.25
C GLN A 346 -28.38 -6.52 -24.47
N ALA A 347 -28.33 -6.63 -23.15
CA ALA A 347 -29.14 -5.81 -22.25
C ALA A 347 -28.30 -5.30 -21.08
N ASN A 348 -28.66 -4.13 -20.56
CA ASN A 348 -27.95 -3.51 -19.45
C ASN A 348 -28.42 -4.10 -18.12
N CYS A 349 -27.46 -4.55 -17.31
CA CYS A 349 -27.68 -4.95 -15.93
C CYS A 349 -27.32 -3.78 -15.01
N GLN A 350 -28.24 -3.42 -14.11
CA GLN A 350 -28.04 -2.37 -13.10
C GLN A 350 -27.85 -2.98 -11.71
N LEU A 351 -27.33 -2.20 -10.76
CA LEU A 351 -27.07 -2.71 -9.41
C LEU A 351 -28.35 -3.15 -8.69
N ARG A 352 -29.47 -2.46 -8.94
CA ARG A 352 -30.80 -2.88 -8.47
C ARG A 352 -31.25 -4.24 -9.02
N ASP A 353 -30.79 -4.60 -10.21
CA ASP A 353 -31.11 -5.90 -10.84
C ASP A 353 -30.35 -7.01 -10.14
N VAL A 354 -29.06 -6.78 -9.84
CA VAL A 354 -28.22 -7.70 -9.06
C VAL A 354 -28.78 -7.90 -7.66
N ALA A 355 -29.14 -6.80 -6.98
CA ALA A 355 -29.73 -6.85 -5.65
C ALA A 355 -31.04 -7.65 -5.63
N LEU A 356 -31.93 -7.39 -6.60
CA LEU A 356 -33.19 -8.12 -6.76
C LEU A 356 -32.97 -9.60 -7.06
N ALA A 357 -32.07 -9.94 -7.99
CA ALA A 357 -31.74 -11.31 -8.35
C ALA A 357 -31.23 -12.12 -7.15
N LEU A 358 -30.35 -11.54 -6.35
CA LEU A 358 -29.82 -12.17 -5.14
C LEU A 358 -30.90 -12.40 -4.07
N LEU A 359 -31.79 -11.41 -3.86
CA LEU A 359 -32.92 -11.53 -2.94
C LEU A 359 -33.92 -12.63 -3.36
N ILE A 360 -34.23 -12.72 -4.65
CA ILE A 360 -35.09 -13.78 -5.22
C ILE A 360 -34.42 -15.15 -5.01
N ALA A 361 -33.13 -15.27 -5.30
CA ALA A 361 -32.40 -16.53 -5.14
C ALA A 361 -32.34 -17.00 -3.68
N GLU A 362 -31.97 -16.12 -2.74
CA GLU A 362 -31.86 -16.47 -1.30
C GLU A 362 -33.23 -16.75 -0.64
N THR A 363 -34.32 -16.33 -1.27
CA THR A 363 -35.70 -16.66 -0.86
C THR A 363 -36.27 -17.88 -1.56
N GLY A 364 -35.48 -18.57 -2.39
CA GLY A 364 -35.86 -19.81 -3.08
C GLY A 364 -36.86 -19.61 -4.22
N GLN A 365 -37.00 -18.38 -4.72
CA GLN A 365 -37.91 -18.05 -5.82
C GLN A 365 -37.21 -18.19 -7.17
N ASN A 366 -37.99 -18.35 -8.25
CA ASN A 366 -37.46 -18.52 -9.60
C ASN A 366 -37.28 -17.18 -10.31
N LEU A 367 -36.03 -16.85 -10.67
CA LEU A 367 -35.70 -15.59 -11.35
C LEU A 367 -36.39 -15.43 -12.72
N HIS A 368 -36.64 -16.51 -13.46
CA HIS A 368 -37.34 -16.42 -14.75
C HIS A 368 -38.79 -15.96 -14.59
N GLU A 369 -39.44 -16.29 -13.48
CA GLU A 369 -40.80 -15.79 -13.18
C GLU A 369 -40.84 -14.30 -12.84
N TYR A 370 -39.68 -13.71 -12.58
CA TYR A 370 -39.52 -12.27 -12.42
C TYR A 370 -39.13 -11.59 -13.74
N GLY A 371 -38.86 -12.34 -14.81
CA GLY A 371 -38.52 -11.79 -16.13
C GLY A 371 -37.02 -11.68 -16.42
N PHE A 372 -36.15 -12.24 -15.56
CA PHE A 372 -34.72 -12.30 -15.85
C PHE A 372 -34.44 -13.21 -17.05
N GLN A 373 -33.62 -12.72 -17.97
CA GLN A 373 -33.16 -13.47 -19.15
C GLN A 373 -31.66 -13.76 -19.04
N THR A 374 -31.22 -14.84 -19.68
CA THR A 374 -29.82 -15.26 -19.80
C THR A 374 -29.53 -15.66 -21.24
N ALA A 375 -28.25 -15.83 -21.59
CA ALA A 375 -27.88 -16.45 -22.86
C ALA A 375 -28.45 -17.90 -22.95
N PRO A 376 -28.78 -18.39 -24.16
CA PRO A 376 -29.26 -19.75 -24.35
C PRO A 376 -28.29 -20.79 -23.74
N GLY A 377 -28.81 -21.69 -22.91
CA GLY A 377 -28.02 -22.73 -22.23
C GLY A 377 -27.21 -22.26 -21.02
N ALA A 378 -27.23 -20.96 -20.68
CA ALA A 378 -26.58 -20.47 -19.47
C ALA A 378 -27.41 -20.77 -18.22
N ASN A 379 -26.74 -21.26 -17.17
CA ASN A 379 -27.38 -21.48 -15.87
C ASN A 379 -27.58 -20.15 -15.12
N LEU A 380 -28.80 -19.87 -14.69
CA LEU A 380 -29.14 -18.67 -13.94
C LEU A 380 -28.93 -18.90 -12.43
N ASN A 381 -27.73 -18.61 -11.95
CA ASN A 381 -27.42 -18.63 -10.52
C ASN A 381 -26.65 -17.38 -10.08
N PRO A 382 -27.35 -16.34 -9.58
CA PRO A 382 -26.72 -15.08 -9.19
C PRO A 382 -25.85 -15.20 -7.93
N VAL A 383 -26.04 -16.24 -7.10
CA VAL A 383 -25.26 -16.45 -5.88
C VAL A 383 -23.92 -17.10 -6.20
N GLN A 384 -23.86 -18.03 -7.16
CA GLN A 384 -22.61 -18.70 -7.53
C GLN A 384 -21.75 -17.87 -8.49
N ASN A 385 -22.37 -17.05 -9.34
CA ASN A 385 -21.64 -16.26 -10.33
C ASN A 385 -21.50 -14.80 -9.90
N PRO A 386 -20.28 -14.32 -9.57
CA PRO A 386 -20.06 -12.91 -9.20
C PRO A 386 -20.17 -11.95 -10.39
N TYR A 387 -20.24 -12.47 -11.62
CA TYR A 387 -20.47 -11.69 -12.83
C TYR A 387 -21.92 -11.89 -13.30
N PRO A 388 -22.72 -10.82 -13.41
CA PRO A 388 -24.08 -10.96 -13.90
C PRO A 388 -24.10 -11.51 -15.32
N THR A 389 -24.68 -12.70 -15.49
CA THR A 389 -24.98 -13.31 -16.79
C THR A 389 -26.46 -13.22 -17.12
N TYR A 390 -27.15 -12.29 -16.46
CA TYR A 390 -28.58 -12.06 -16.55
C TYR A 390 -28.92 -10.57 -16.61
N ALA A 391 -30.01 -10.24 -17.27
CA ALA A 391 -30.53 -8.88 -17.36
C ALA A 391 -32.02 -8.87 -17.70
N PHE A 392 -32.63 -7.69 -17.63
CA PHE A 392 -33.95 -7.40 -18.19
C PHE A 392 -33.80 -6.80 -19.60
N MET A 393 -34.63 -7.23 -20.54
CA MET A 393 -34.59 -6.73 -21.93
C MET A 393 -35.10 -5.29 -22.05
N ALA A 394 -36.04 -4.90 -21.18
CA ALA A 394 -36.65 -3.59 -21.16
C ALA A 394 -36.87 -3.09 -19.73
N ASP A 395 -36.99 -1.78 -19.57
CA ASP A 395 -37.23 -1.15 -18.27
C ASP A 395 -38.60 -1.56 -17.69
N GLU A 396 -39.59 -1.80 -18.56
CA GLU A 396 -40.91 -2.27 -18.17
C GLU A 396 -40.85 -3.67 -17.53
N ASP A 397 -39.92 -4.53 -17.96
CA ASP A 397 -39.74 -5.87 -17.38
C ASP A 397 -39.18 -5.76 -15.96
N ARG A 398 -38.21 -4.86 -15.77
CA ARG A 398 -37.61 -4.56 -14.48
C ARG A 398 -38.65 -4.01 -13.50
N ASP A 399 -39.48 -3.08 -13.94
CA ASP A 399 -40.53 -2.49 -13.12
C ASP A 399 -41.58 -3.52 -12.67
N ARG A 400 -41.94 -4.46 -13.56
CA ARG A 400 -42.82 -5.58 -13.20
C ARG A 400 -42.17 -6.49 -12.16
N ALA A 401 -40.88 -6.79 -12.30
CA ALA A 401 -40.12 -7.59 -11.35
C ALA A 401 -40.06 -6.94 -9.96
N GLN A 402 -39.76 -5.63 -9.91
CA GLN A 402 -39.70 -4.85 -8.67
C GLN A 402 -41.06 -4.79 -7.96
N ARG A 403 -42.16 -4.60 -8.70
CA ARG A 403 -43.53 -4.65 -8.13
C ARG A 403 -43.85 -6.03 -7.56
N LYS A 404 -43.59 -7.10 -8.32
CA LYS A 404 -43.80 -8.47 -7.86
C LYS A 404 -43.02 -8.77 -6.58
N TRP A 405 -41.77 -8.28 -6.50
CA TRP A 405 -40.95 -8.43 -5.30
C TRP A 405 -41.53 -7.66 -4.11
N ALA A 406 -41.95 -6.41 -4.31
CA ALA A 406 -42.55 -5.59 -3.27
C ALA A 406 -43.83 -6.23 -2.69
N GLU A 407 -44.67 -6.85 -3.53
CA GLU A 407 -45.86 -7.60 -3.09
C GLU A 407 -45.50 -8.84 -2.26
N TRP A 408 -44.43 -9.55 -2.64
CA TRP A 408 -43.93 -10.68 -1.88
C TRP A 408 -43.36 -10.24 -0.53
N GLU A 409 -42.55 -9.18 -0.52
CA GLU A 409 -41.93 -8.62 0.68
C GLU A 409 -42.97 -8.08 1.67
N ALA A 410 -44.06 -7.48 1.20
CA ALA A 410 -45.15 -7.03 2.07
C ALA A 410 -45.74 -8.17 2.93
N LYS A 411 -45.67 -9.41 2.43
CA LYS A 411 -46.08 -10.62 3.15
C LYS A 411 -44.94 -11.29 3.93
N HIS A 412 -43.70 -10.97 3.60
CA HIS A 412 -42.48 -11.53 4.19
C HIS A 412 -41.49 -10.40 4.52
N PRO A 413 -41.76 -9.60 5.57
CA PRO A 413 -41.03 -8.37 5.80
C PRO A 413 -39.54 -8.59 6.02
N ILE A 414 -38.72 -7.89 5.23
CA ILE A 414 -37.28 -7.77 5.46
C ILE A 414 -37.04 -6.46 6.22
N PRO A 415 -36.32 -6.49 7.36
CA PRO A 415 -36.06 -5.27 8.13
C PRO A 415 -35.28 -4.25 7.30
N ALA A 416 -35.43 -2.96 7.65
CA ALA A 416 -34.63 -1.92 7.03
C ALA A 416 -33.14 -2.13 7.34
N TYR A 417 -32.27 -1.73 6.40
CA TYR A 417 -30.84 -1.75 6.64
C TYR A 417 -30.47 -0.71 7.70
N ASP A 418 -29.86 -1.17 8.78
CA ASP A 418 -29.17 -0.31 9.73
C ASP A 418 -27.66 -0.36 9.41
N PRO A 419 -27.07 0.72 8.87
CA PRO A 419 -25.63 0.78 8.63
C PRO A 419 -24.80 0.74 9.92
N GLY A 420 -25.43 0.83 11.09
CA GLY A 420 -24.75 1.07 12.36
C GLY A 420 -24.22 2.50 12.44
N PRO A 421 -23.60 2.88 13.57
CA PRO A 421 -22.96 4.18 13.70
C PRO A 421 -21.82 4.31 12.67
N PRO A 422 -21.61 5.51 12.08
CA PRO A 422 -20.47 5.73 11.20
C PRO A 422 -19.18 5.41 11.96
N ALA A 423 -18.25 4.72 11.28
CA ALA A 423 -16.94 4.46 11.86
C ALA A 423 -16.30 5.79 12.31
N LYS A 424 -15.88 5.87 13.58
CA LYS A 424 -15.14 7.03 14.09
C LYS A 424 -13.92 7.23 13.20
N LYS A 425 -13.81 8.42 12.60
CA LYS A 425 -12.71 8.78 11.70
C LYS A 425 -11.36 8.74 12.41
#